data_AF-A0AA97GG91-F1
#
_entry.id   AF-A0AA97GG91-F1
#
_cell.length_a   1.000
_cell.length_b   1.000
_cell.length_c   1.000
_cell.angle_alpha   90.00
_cell.angle_beta   90.00
_cell.angle_gamma   90.00
#
_symmetry.space_group_name_H-M   'P 1'
#
loop_
_entity.id
_entity.type
_entity.pdbx_description
1 polymer ?
#
loop_
_entity_poly.entity_id
_entity_poly.type
_entity_poly.pdbx_seq_one_letter_code
_entity_poly.pdbx_strand_id
1 'polypeptide(L)'
;MTQFVNLRGKRLAFSANESTCIPPGASGLIYPQGAGFIITDEQGAERLFIEHDKATGISWFLKVGRRGVRRWFEPTNDETLYHFGLDVLDYSASIILAGRVHQQCKKYLSMTASK
;
A
#
# COMPACT_ATOMS: atom_id res chain seq x y z
N MET A 1 2.69 -16.69 -10.86
CA MET A 1 3.07 -16.83 -9.44
C MET A 1 2.72 -15.52 -8.75
N THR A 2 1.81 -15.55 -7.77
CA THR A 2 1.39 -14.35 -7.04
C THR A 2 2.44 -13.99 -5.99
N GLN A 3 2.90 -12.75 -6.00
CA GLN A 3 3.80 -12.21 -4.99
C GLN A 3 3.00 -11.64 -3.82
N PHE A 4 3.57 -11.68 -2.61
CA PHE A 4 2.91 -11.20 -1.40
C PHE A 4 3.79 -10.21 -0.66
N VAL A 5 3.14 -9.20 -0.07
CA VAL A 5 3.73 -8.19 0.80
C VAL A 5 3.09 -8.33 2.17
N ASN A 6 3.91 -8.45 3.21
CA ASN A 6 3.40 -8.50 4.58
C ASN A 6 3.37 -7.08 5.17
N LEU A 7 2.18 -6.61 5.51
CA LEU A 7 1.96 -5.36 6.21
C LEU A 7 1.38 -5.68 7.59
N ARG A 8 2.24 -5.77 8.61
CA ARG A 8 1.85 -5.97 10.02
C ARG A 8 0.74 -7.02 10.22
N GLY A 9 1.05 -8.28 9.93
CA GLY A 9 0.11 -9.40 10.09
C GLY A 9 -0.93 -9.53 8.97
N LYS A 10 -1.03 -8.55 8.06
CA LYS A 10 -1.81 -8.65 6.82
C LYS A 10 -0.93 -9.17 5.69
N ARG A 11 -1.43 -10.16 4.97
CA ARG A 11 -0.77 -10.74 3.80
C ARG A 11 -1.41 -10.19 2.54
N LEU A 12 -0.83 -9.14 1.97
CA LEU A 12 -1.36 -8.45 0.79
C LEU A 12 -0.81 -9.09 -0.49
N ALA A 13 -1.67 -9.36 -1.46
CA ALA A 13 -1.22 -9.81 -2.78
C ALA A 13 -0.70 -8.61 -3.59
N PHE A 14 0.42 -8.78 -4.28
CA PHE A 14 0.96 -7.75 -5.15
C PHE A 14 0.47 -7.93 -6.59
N SER A 15 0.02 -6.84 -7.20
CA SER A 15 -0.32 -6.76 -8.62
C SER A 15 0.55 -5.71 -9.31
N ALA A 16 1.10 -6.05 -10.47
CA ALA A 16 1.91 -5.13 -11.28
C ALA A 16 1.08 -4.05 -12.00
N ASN A 17 -0.25 -4.23 -12.06
CA ASN A 17 -1.21 -3.30 -12.65
C ASN A 17 -2.32 -3.00 -11.64
N GLU A 18 -3.05 -1.91 -11.85
CA GLU A 18 -4.29 -1.64 -11.12
C GLU A 18 -5.23 -2.84 -11.25
N SER A 19 -5.71 -3.35 -10.11
CA SER A 19 -6.51 -4.57 -10.03
C SER A 19 -7.41 -4.51 -8.81
N THR A 20 -8.62 -5.04 -8.96
CA THR A 20 -9.60 -5.24 -7.88
C THR A 20 -9.76 -6.71 -7.50
N CYS A 21 -9.07 -7.62 -8.18
CA CYS A 21 -9.22 -9.06 -8.00
C CYS A 21 -8.28 -9.58 -6.90
N ILE A 22 -8.82 -9.86 -5.72
CA ILE A 22 -8.07 -10.34 -4.56
C ILE A 22 -7.98 -11.87 -4.61
N PRO A 23 -6.78 -12.47 -4.65
CA PRO A 23 -6.65 -13.91 -4.65
C PRO A 23 -7.04 -14.51 -3.29
N PRO A 24 -7.55 -15.76 -3.25
CA PRO A 24 -7.92 -16.42 -1.99
C PRO A 24 -6.78 -16.45 -0.97
N GLY A 25 -7.09 -16.14 0.29
CA GLY A 25 -6.13 -16.13 1.39
C GLY A 25 -5.20 -14.90 1.45
N ALA A 26 -5.46 -13.87 0.63
CA ALA A 26 -4.88 -12.54 0.79
C ALA A 26 -5.82 -11.64 1.61
N SER A 27 -5.24 -10.78 2.43
CA SER A 27 -5.98 -9.78 3.23
C SER A 27 -6.30 -8.49 2.45
N GLY A 28 -6.06 -8.49 1.14
CA GLY A 28 -6.14 -7.34 0.26
C GLY A 28 -5.10 -7.36 -0.86
N LEU A 29 -5.01 -6.26 -1.60
CA LEU A 29 -4.06 -6.05 -2.68
C LEU A 29 -3.15 -4.87 -2.41
N ILE A 30 -2.00 -4.87 -3.09
CA ILE A 30 -1.15 -3.70 -3.30
C ILE A 30 -0.79 -3.60 -4.78
N TYR A 31 -0.96 -2.41 -5.37
CA TYR A 31 -0.69 -2.16 -6.79
C TYR A 31 -0.15 -0.75 -7.05
N PRO A 32 0.62 -0.54 -8.13
CA PRO A 32 1.18 0.77 -8.43
C PRO A 32 0.11 1.79 -8.82
N GLN A 33 0.27 3.03 -8.37
CA GLN A 33 -0.55 4.17 -8.78
C GLN A 33 0.30 5.45 -8.73
N GLY A 34 0.50 6.09 -9.88
CA GLY A 34 1.28 7.33 -9.97
C GLY A 34 2.71 7.14 -9.42
N ALA A 35 3.07 7.92 -8.39
CA ALA A 35 4.39 7.86 -7.75
C ALA A 35 4.48 6.85 -6.59
N GLY A 36 3.41 6.10 -6.30
CA GLY A 36 3.32 5.25 -5.11
C GLY A 36 2.55 3.97 -5.34
N PHE A 37 1.96 3.43 -4.27
CA PHE A 37 1.21 2.17 -4.29
C PHE A 37 -0.08 2.28 -3.50
N ILE A 38 -1.20 1.85 -4.08
CA ILE A 38 -2.48 1.72 -3.38
C ILE A 38 -2.51 0.38 -2.65
N ILE A 39 -3.08 0.37 -1.45
CA ILE A 39 -3.38 -0.81 -0.64
C ILE A 39 -4.88 -0.89 -0.42
N THR A 40 -5.44 -2.07 -0.68
CA THR A 40 -6.85 -2.37 -0.42
C THR A 40 -7.03 -3.23 0.83
N ASP A 41 -8.25 -3.25 1.36
CA ASP A 41 -8.70 -4.32 2.26
C ASP A 41 -9.09 -5.59 1.49
N GLU A 42 -9.58 -6.59 2.22
CA GLU A 42 -10.02 -7.89 1.69
C GLU A 42 -11.30 -7.80 0.84
N GLN A 43 -12.05 -6.70 0.93
CA GLN A 43 -13.22 -6.40 0.11
C GLN A 43 -12.83 -5.67 -1.19
N GLY A 44 -11.56 -5.31 -1.37
CA GLY A 44 -11.06 -4.57 -2.53
C GLY A 44 -11.27 -3.07 -2.44
N ALA A 45 -11.68 -2.55 -1.29
CA ALA A 45 -11.77 -1.11 -1.08
C ALA A 45 -10.38 -0.52 -0.85
N GLU A 46 -10.04 0.55 -1.57
CA GLU A 46 -8.79 1.29 -1.37
C GLU A 46 -8.80 1.96 0.00
N ARG A 47 -7.80 1.66 0.83
CA ARG A 47 -7.72 2.18 2.21
C ARG A 47 -6.50 3.03 2.44
N LEU A 48 -5.35 2.58 1.95
CA LEU A 48 -4.07 3.26 2.16
C LEU A 48 -3.36 3.51 0.83
N PHE A 49 -2.54 4.55 0.82
CA PHE A 49 -1.62 4.86 -0.25
C PHE A 49 -0.23 5.02 0.35
N ILE A 50 0.75 4.33 -0.22
CA ILE A 50 2.15 4.57 0.09
C ILE A 50 2.64 5.61 -0.91
N GLU A 51 2.77 6.85 -0.46
CA GLU A 51 3.41 7.90 -1.25
C GLU A 51 4.93 7.82 -1.08
N HIS A 52 5.67 8.05 -2.16
CA HIS A 52 7.12 8.21 -2.13
C HIS A 52 7.50 9.58 -2.66
N ASP A 53 8.09 10.39 -1.79
CA ASP A 53 8.64 11.69 -2.16
C ASP A 53 10.04 11.50 -2.74
N LYS A 54 10.21 11.84 -4.03
CA LYS A 54 11.48 11.74 -4.74
C LYS A 54 12.52 12.77 -4.26
N ALA A 55 12.09 13.91 -3.73
CA ALA A 55 12.99 14.96 -3.28
C ALA A 55 13.65 14.59 -1.95
N THR A 56 12.87 14.05 -1.01
CA THR A 56 13.37 13.65 0.32
C THR A 56 13.78 12.18 0.40
N GLY A 57 13.31 11.33 -0.53
CA GLY A 57 13.50 9.88 -0.51
C GLY A 57 12.63 9.16 0.53
N ILE A 58 11.75 9.89 1.22
CA ILE A 58 10.90 9.36 2.29
C ILE A 58 9.61 8.77 1.71
N SER A 59 9.08 7.74 2.36
CA SER A 59 7.77 7.18 2.01
C SER A 59 6.82 7.25 3.21
N TRP A 60 5.54 7.48 2.93
CA TRP A 60 4.51 7.75 3.94
C TRP A 60 3.27 6.90 3.68
N PHE A 61 2.55 6.52 4.74
CA PHE A 61 1.18 6.04 4.60
C PHE A 61 0.22 7.23 4.61
N LEU A 62 -0.66 7.27 3.63
CA LEU A 62 -1.79 8.19 3.56
C LEU A 62 -3.08 7.39 3.50
N LYS A 63 -4.15 7.90 4.09
CA LYS A 63 -5.48 7.35 3.91
C LYS A 63 -5.98 7.69 2.52
N VAL A 64 -6.59 6.72 1.83
CA VAL A 64 -7.30 6.97 0.58
C VAL A 64 -8.73 7.33 0.90
N GLY A 65 -9.12 8.54 0.55
CA GLY A 65 -10.53 8.94 0.48
C GLY A 65 -11.00 9.02 -0.97
N ARG A 66 -12.32 8.97 -1.16
CA ARG A 66 -12.97 9.23 -2.46
C ARG A 66 -13.96 10.38 -2.34
N ARG A 67 -13.90 11.32 -3.29
CA ARG A 67 -14.93 12.37 -3.51
C ARG A 67 -15.41 12.25 -4.95
N GLY A 68 -16.53 11.54 -5.14
CA GLY A 68 -16.99 11.13 -6.47
C GLY A 68 -15.97 10.21 -7.14
N VAL A 69 -15.54 10.56 -8.37
CA VAL A 69 -14.54 9.80 -9.14
C VAL A 69 -13.10 10.13 -8.77
N ARG A 70 -12.85 11.17 -7.96
CA ARG A 70 -11.49 11.60 -7.60
C ARG A 70 -11.05 10.98 -6.28
N ARG A 71 -9.82 10.46 -6.29
CA ARG A 71 -9.09 10.08 -5.07
C ARG A 71 -8.56 11.34 -4.40
N TRP A 72 -8.59 11.36 -3.08
CA TRP A 72 -7.87 12.33 -2.28
C TRP A 72 -7.12 11.58 -1.18
N PHE A 73 -5.97 12.12 -0.79
CA PHE A 73 -5.12 11.50 0.19
C PHE A 73 -5.09 12.37 1.44
N GLU A 74 -5.34 11.75 2.57
CA GLU A 74 -5.39 12.41 3.88
C GLU A 74 -4.29 11.86 4.78
N PRO A 75 -3.83 12.66 5.75
CA PRO A 75 -3.15 12.12 6.92
C PRO A 75 -4.02 10.98 7.50
N THR A 76 -3.38 9.87 7.81
CA THR A 76 -4.10 8.67 8.25
C THR A 76 -4.87 8.94 9.55
N ASN A 77 -6.15 8.56 9.57
CA ASN A 77 -6.97 8.57 10.78
C ASN A 77 -6.86 7.22 11.52
N ASP A 78 -7.14 7.22 12.82
CA ASP A 78 -6.85 6.09 13.72
C ASP A 78 -7.50 4.77 13.30
N GLU A 79 -8.75 4.79 12.81
CA GLU A 79 -9.48 3.57 12.43
C GLU A 79 -8.85 2.87 11.20
N THR A 80 -8.39 3.64 10.20
CA THR A 80 -7.74 3.04 9.03
C THR A 80 -6.40 2.43 9.40
N LEU A 81 -5.63 3.10 10.27
CA LEU A 81 -4.36 2.57 10.77
C LEU A 81 -4.57 1.29 11.57
N TYR A 82 -5.60 1.24 12.41
CA TYR A 82 -5.95 0.06 13.21
C TYR A 82 -6.21 -1.18 12.35
N HIS A 83 -6.96 -1.04 11.25
CA HIS A 83 -7.24 -2.18 10.36
C HIS A 83 -5.98 -2.85 9.78
N PHE A 84 -4.90 -2.10 9.65
CA PHE A 84 -3.61 -2.60 9.15
C PHE A 84 -2.55 -2.74 10.26
N GLY A 85 -2.91 -2.56 11.54
CA GLY A 85 -1.99 -2.63 12.68
C GLY A 85 -0.86 -1.60 12.64
N LEU A 86 -1.14 -0.42 12.07
CA LEU A 86 -0.22 0.72 11.95
C LEU A 86 -0.40 1.75 13.07
N ASP A 87 -1.53 1.70 13.78
CA ASP A 87 -1.91 2.58 14.90
C ASP A 87 -0.95 2.47 16.09
N VAL A 88 -0.32 1.30 16.27
CA VAL A 88 0.67 1.05 17.32
C VAL A 88 2.06 1.56 17.00
N LEU A 89 2.28 2.09 15.79
CA LEU A 89 3.59 2.56 15.35
C LEU A 89 3.74 4.05 15.63
N ASP A 90 4.88 4.43 16.19
CA ASP A 90 5.27 5.84 16.19
C ASP A 90 5.57 6.33 14.76
N TYR A 91 5.71 7.65 14.63
CA TYR A 91 5.96 8.31 13.35
C TYR A 91 7.18 7.76 12.61
N SER A 92 8.29 7.54 13.32
CA SER A 92 9.55 7.05 12.73
C SER A 92 9.41 5.60 12.26
N ALA A 93 8.79 4.74 13.06
CA ALA A 93 8.53 3.35 12.72
C ALA A 93 7.58 3.23 11.52
N SER A 94 6.58 4.10 11.43
CA SER A 94 5.65 4.19 10.30
C SER A 94 6.36 4.53 9.00
N ILE A 95 7.25 5.54 9.01
CA ILE A 95 8.07 5.92 7.84
C ILE A 95 8.98 4.78 7.39
N ILE A 96 9.67 4.13 8.33
CA ILE A 96 10.58 3.01 8.02
C ILE A 96 9.80 1.86 7.36
N LEU A 97 8.62 1.53 7.89
CA LEU A 97 7.77 0.48 7.34
C LEU A 97 7.28 0.83 5.93
N ALA A 98 6.77 2.05 5.73
CA ALA A 98 6.34 2.53 4.42
C ALA A 98 7.48 2.43 3.39
N GLY A 99 8.69 2.87 3.76
CA GLY A 99 9.87 2.78 2.90
C GLY A 99 10.23 1.34 2.53
N ARG A 100 10.22 0.41 3.50
CA ARG A 100 10.48 -1.02 3.24
C ARG A 100 9.47 -1.63 2.28
N VAL A 101 8.18 -1.37 2.50
CA VAL A 101 7.11 -1.88 1.63
C VAL A 101 7.22 -1.28 0.22
N HIS A 102 7.47 0.02 0.11
CA HIS A 102 7.68 0.70 -1.17
C HIS A 102 8.83 0.05 -1.97
N GLN A 103 9.99 -0.20 -1.33
CA GLN A 103 11.13 -0.84 -1.99
C GLN A 103 10.84 -2.28 -2.42
N GLN A 104 10.11 -3.04 -1.59
CA GLN A 104 9.68 -4.40 -1.95
C GLN A 104 8.79 -4.38 -3.20
N CYS A 105 7.82 -3.47 -3.26
CA CYS A 105 6.93 -3.32 -4.42
C CYS A 105 7.67 -2.88 -5.68
N LYS A 106 8.63 -1.95 -5.56
CA LYS A 106 9.51 -1.56 -6.68
C LYS A 106 10.31 -2.73 -7.22
N LYS A 107 10.87 -3.57 -6.35
CA LYS A 107 11.57 -4.79 -6.75
C LYS A 107 10.64 -5.72 -7.52
N TYR A 108 9.42 -5.91 -7.04
CA TYR A 108 8.41 -6.73 -7.71
C TYR A 108 8.04 -6.21 -9.10
N LEU A 109 7.84 -4.90 -9.25
CA LEU A 109 7.63 -4.27 -10.57
C LEU A 109 8.77 -4.54 -11.55
N SER A 110 10.03 -4.39 -11.10
CA SER A 110 11.19 -4.63 -11.96
C SER A 110 11.28 -6.08 -12.43
N MET A 111 10.93 -7.04 -11.56
CA MET A 111 10.93 -8.47 -11.92
C MET A 111 9.82 -8.83 -12.91
N THR A 112 8.70 -8.10 -12.90
CA THR A 112 7.60 -8.30 -13.85
C THR A 112 7.83 -7.62 -15.19
N ALA A 113 8.59 -6.52 -15.24
CA ALA A 113 8.90 -5.80 -16.48
C ALA A 113 9.98 -6.49 -17.33
N SER A 114 10.77 -7.39 -16.75
CA SER A 114 11.81 -8.16 -17.46
C SER A 114 11.31 -9.50 -18.03
N LYS A 115 9.99 -9.71 -18.08
CA LYS A 115 9.34 -10.87 -18.69
C LYS A 115 8.51 -10.45 -19.89
#